data_AF-Q3BDN6-F1
#
_entry.id   AF-Q3BDN6-F1
#
_cell.length_a   1.000
_cell.length_b   1.000
_cell.length_c   1.000
_cell.angle_alpha   90.00
_cell.angle_beta   90.00
_cell.angle_gamma   90.00
#
_symmetry.space_group_name_H-M   'P 1'
#
loop_
_entity.id
_entity.type
_entity.pdbx_description
1 polymer ?
#
loop_
_entity_poly.entity_id
_entity_poly.type
_entity_poly.pdbx_seq_one_letter_code
_entity_poly.pdbx_strand_id
1 'polypeptide(L)'
;MAASKHMSHRRAFIMIIFVWLWSVLWAIGPIFGWGAYTLEGVLCNCSFDYITRDYATRSNIICMYVFAFCFPIIIILFCYFNIVMSVSNHEKEMAAMAKRLNAKELRKAQAGASAEMKLAKISIVIVTQFLLSWSPYAIVALLAQFGPLEWVTPYAAQLPVMFAKASAIHNPMIYSVSHPKFREAISNTFPWILTCCTFDEKETEDDRDAEAEIPASEQTQETSPTDAAQVKEMMAMMQKMQAQQAQQQAAYPPQGYPPQGYPPPPQGYPPQGYPPQGAYPPQGYPPPQGAPPQA
;
A
#
# COMPACT_ATOMS: atom_id res chain seq x y z
N MET A 1 -10.54 -9.89 5.02
CA MET A 1 -9.18 -9.53 5.45
C MET A 1 -8.26 -9.56 4.22
N ALA A 2 -7.49 -8.50 3.99
CA ALA A 2 -6.31 -8.55 3.15
C ALA A 2 -5.11 -8.58 4.10
N ALA A 3 -4.17 -9.51 3.93
CA ALA A 3 -2.96 -9.55 4.75
C ALA A 3 -2.09 -8.32 4.46
N SER A 4 -1.38 -7.78 5.47
CA SER A 4 -0.33 -6.79 5.22
C SER A 4 0.71 -7.37 4.25
N LYS A 5 1.17 -6.55 3.31
CA LYS A 5 1.90 -7.01 2.13
C LYS A 5 3.08 -6.11 1.83
N HIS A 6 4.18 -6.37 2.55
CA HIS A 6 5.46 -5.72 2.38
C HIS A 6 5.92 -5.65 0.92
N MET A 7 6.79 -4.69 0.63
CA MET A 7 7.38 -4.53 -0.69
C MET A 7 8.39 -5.67 -0.95
N SER A 8 8.36 -6.24 -2.15
CA SER A 8 9.37 -7.21 -2.59
C SER A 8 10.20 -6.62 -3.72
N HIS A 9 11.47 -7.02 -3.84
CA HIS A 9 12.39 -6.48 -4.85
C HIS A 9 11.82 -6.52 -6.27
N ARG A 10 11.11 -7.61 -6.65
CA ARG A 10 10.42 -7.70 -7.96
C ARG A 10 9.35 -6.62 -8.15
N ARG A 11 8.55 -6.30 -7.12
CA ARG A 11 7.55 -5.22 -7.18
C ARG A 11 8.23 -3.85 -7.26
N ALA A 12 9.20 -3.60 -6.38
CA ALA A 12 9.94 -2.34 -6.34
C ALA A 12 10.66 -2.05 -7.67
N PHE A 13 11.32 -3.04 -8.26
CA PHE A 13 12.03 -2.91 -9.54
C PHE A 13 11.08 -2.54 -10.68
N ILE A 14 9.92 -3.20 -10.79
CA ILE A 14 8.90 -2.87 -11.80
C ILE A 14 8.35 -1.45 -11.58
N MET A 15 8.10 -1.07 -10.32
CA MET A 15 7.64 0.29 -9.98
C MET A 15 8.69 1.36 -10.31
N ILE A 16 9.98 1.09 -10.08
CA ILE A 16 11.07 2.01 -10.42
C ILE A 16 11.20 2.17 -11.94
N ILE A 17 11.11 1.08 -12.71
CA ILE A 17 11.08 1.15 -14.19
C ILE A 17 9.91 2.01 -14.67
N PHE A 18 8.71 1.82 -14.10
CA PHE A 18 7.55 2.66 -14.41
C PHE A 18 7.82 4.15 -14.10
N VAL A 19 8.38 4.47 -12.93
CA VAL A 19 8.72 5.86 -12.54
C VAL A 19 9.72 6.49 -13.51
N TRP A 20 10.76 5.76 -13.95
CA TRP A 20 11.72 6.25 -14.95
C TRP A 20 11.04 6.53 -16.29
N LEU A 21 10.29 5.56 -16.83
CA LEU A 21 9.62 5.70 -18.12
C LEU A 21 8.57 6.82 -18.09
N TRP A 22 7.80 6.94 -17.01
CA TRP A 22 6.79 8.00 -16.82
C TRP A 22 7.44 9.38 -16.73
N SER A 23 8.51 9.53 -15.94
CA SER A 23 9.22 10.79 -15.78
C SER A 23 9.85 11.27 -17.09
N VAL A 24 10.46 10.37 -17.86
CA VAL A 24 11.04 10.70 -19.17
C VAL A 24 9.94 11.04 -20.17
N LEU A 25 8.86 10.25 -20.26
CA LEU A 25 7.76 10.47 -21.21
C LEU A 25 7.17 11.88 -21.11
N TRP A 26 6.94 12.37 -19.89
CA TRP A 26 6.32 13.68 -19.68
C TRP A 26 7.32 14.85 -19.64
N ALA A 27 8.63 14.59 -19.61
CA ALA A 27 9.69 15.61 -19.71
C ALA A 27 10.29 15.74 -21.13
N ILE A 28 10.20 14.71 -21.98
CA ILE A 28 10.91 14.69 -23.26
C ILE A 28 10.19 15.40 -24.42
N GLY A 29 8.89 15.71 -24.28
CA GLY A 29 8.10 16.39 -25.32
C GLY A 29 8.77 17.65 -25.91
N PRO A 30 9.24 18.59 -25.07
CA PRO A 30 9.96 19.79 -25.52
C PRO A 30 11.25 19.54 -26.31
N ILE A 31 11.90 18.38 -26.17
CA ILE A 31 13.09 18.01 -26.95
C ILE A 31 12.72 17.69 -28.41
N PHE A 32 11.48 17.27 -28.66
CA PHE A 32 10.93 16.98 -29.98
C PHE A 32 10.02 18.10 -30.51
N GLY A 33 10.07 19.31 -29.92
CA GLY A 33 9.27 20.47 -30.33
C GLY A 33 7.80 20.42 -29.87
N TRP A 34 7.41 19.45 -29.03
CA TRP A 34 6.11 19.49 -28.36
C TRP A 34 6.24 20.33 -27.08
N GLY A 35 6.18 21.65 -27.25
CA GLY A 35 6.69 22.63 -26.29
C GLY A 35 8.19 22.91 -26.50
N ALA A 36 8.78 23.71 -25.60
CA ALA A 36 10.20 24.08 -25.66
C ALA A 36 10.83 24.17 -24.26
N TYR A 37 12.15 23.98 -24.18
CA TYR A 37 12.95 24.37 -23.01
C TYR A 37 13.68 25.68 -23.33
N THR A 38 13.52 26.70 -22.49
CA THR A 38 14.02 28.07 -22.72
C THR A 38 14.45 28.75 -21.42
N LEU A 39 15.01 29.95 -21.52
CA LEU A 39 15.44 30.77 -20.37
C LEU A 39 14.24 31.39 -19.63
N GLU A 40 14.29 31.43 -18.30
CA GLU A 40 13.23 31.97 -17.45
C GLU A 40 13.74 33.05 -16.45
N GLY A 41 12.80 33.82 -15.89
CA GLY A 41 13.06 34.74 -14.78
C GLY A 41 14.09 35.83 -15.11
N VAL A 42 15.26 35.77 -14.48
CA VAL A 42 16.39 36.70 -14.75
C VAL A 42 17.33 36.21 -15.87
N LEU A 43 16.90 35.24 -16.68
CA LEU A 43 17.62 34.67 -17.82
C LEU A 43 18.92 33.92 -17.49
N CYS A 44 19.17 33.61 -16.20
CA CYS A 44 20.32 32.83 -15.74
C CYS A 44 20.05 31.33 -15.57
N ASN A 45 18.87 30.84 -15.94
CA ASN A 45 18.48 29.42 -15.80
C ASN A 45 17.34 29.05 -16.76
N CYS A 46 17.19 27.76 -17.05
CA CYS A 46 16.21 27.25 -17.99
C CYS A 46 15.04 26.51 -17.33
N SER A 47 13.89 26.50 -17.99
CA SER A 47 12.72 25.68 -17.69
C SER A 47 11.86 25.47 -18.94
N PHE A 48 10.72 24.80 -18.81
CA PHE A 48 9.76 24.65 -19.91
C PHE A 48 9.13 26.00 -20.26
N ASP A 49 8.87 26.26 -21.54
CA ASP A 49 8.14 27.46 -21.97
C ASP A 49 6.69 27.39 -21.48
N TYR A 50 6.32 28.31 -20.60
CA TYR A 50 4.97 28.53 -20.07
C TYR A 50 4.37 29.87 -20.51
N ILE A 51 5.01 30.56 -21.46
CA ILE A 51 4.62 31.88 -21.96
C ILE A 51 3.99 31.75 -23.36
N THR A 52 4.49 30.85 -24.20
CA THR A 52 3.97 30.68 -25.57
C THR A 52 2.63 29.93 -25.57
N ARG A 53 1.59 30.62 -26.05
CA ARG A 53 0.18 30.21 -25.98
C ARG A 53 -0.33 29.40 -27.19
N ASP A 54 0.59 28.82 -27.98
CA ASP A 54 0.25 27.96 -29.13
C ASP A 54 -0.27 26.57 -28.70
N TYR A 55 -0.79 25.80 -29.65
CA TYR A 55 -1.39 24.48 -29.37
C TYR A 55 -0.40 23.41 -28.92
N ALA A 56 0.83 23.39 -29.43
CA ALA A 56 1.85 22.41 -29.05
C ALA A 56 2.35 22.70 -27.63
N THR A 57 2.77 23.93 -27.34
CA THR A 57 3.25 24.32 -26.01
C THR A 57 2.14 24.20 -24.96
N ARG A 58 0.92 24.66 -25.25
CA ARG A 58 -0.23 24.54 -24.33
C ARG A 58 -0.64 23.10 -24.07
N SER A 59 -0.66 22.23 -25.08
CA SER A 59 -1.01 20.82 -24.86
C SER A 59 0.07 20.08 -24.08
N ASN A 60 1.36 20.38 -24.32
CA ASN A 60 2.46 19.83 -23.52
C ASN A 60 2.33 20.23 -22.04
N ILE A 61 2.13 21.52 -21.73
CA ILE A 61 1.90 22.00 -20.36
C ILE A 61 0.72 21.27 -19.70
N ILE A 62 -0.42 21.17 -20.38
CA ILE A 62 -1.60 20.47 -19.82
C ILE A 62 -1.26 19.00 -19.51
N CYS A 63 -0.52 18.31 -20.39
CA CYS A 63 -0.06 16.95 -20.14
C CYS A 63 0.92 16.86 -18.95
N MET A 64 1.89 17.78 -18.83
CA MET A 64 2.80 17.82 -17.67
C MET A 64 2.03 18.00 -16.36
N TYR A 65 1.08 18.93 -16.30
CA TYR A 65 0.29 19.17 -15.09
C TYR A 65 -0.62 17.99 -14.76
N VAL A 66 -1.33 17.43 -15.73
CA VAL A 66 -2.24 16.30 -15.49
C VAL A 66 -1.47 15.03 -15.10
N PHE A 67 -0.42 14.67 -15.83
CA PHE A 67 0.23 13.36 -15.72
C PHE A 67 1.50 13.35 -14.86
N ALA A 68 2.31 14.41 -14.86
CA ALA A 68 3.53 14.47 -14.03
C ALA A 68 3.29 15.07 -12.64
N PHE A 69 2.24 15.89 -12.45
CA PHE A 69 1.92 16.51 -11.16
C PHE A 69 0.63 15.95 -10.53
N CYS A 70 -0.54 16.18 -11.13
CA CYS A 70 -1.83 15.82 -10.53
C CYS A 70 -2.04 14.31 -10.37
N PHE A 71 -1.68 13.48 -11.35
CA PHE A 71 -1.87 12.03 -11.29
C PHE A 71 -1.10 11.36 -10.13
N PRO A 72 0.21 11.61 -9.91
CA PRO A 72 0.91 11.19 -8.70
C PRO A 72 0.23 11.68 -7.41
N ILE A 73 -0.22 12.94 -7.36
CA ILE A 73 -0.91 13.50 -6.18
C ILE A 73 -2.20 12.74 -5.88
N ILE A 74 -3.00 12.39 -6.88
CA ILE A 74 -4.23 11.61 -6.72
C ILE A 74 -3.93 10.21 -6.16
N ILE A 75 -2.86 9.54 -6.65
CA ILE A 75 -2.42 8.24 -6.10
C ILE A 75 -2.01 8.39 -4.63
N ILE A 76 -1.23 9.42 -4.30
CA ILE A 76 -0.73 9.65 -2.94
C ILE A 76 -1.89 9.96 -1.97
N LEU A 77 -2.81 10.84 -2.35
CA LEU A 77 -4.00 11.18 -1.57
C LEU A 77 -4.90 9.95 -1.37
N PHE A 78 -5.11 9.14 -2.41
CA PHE A 78 -5.87 7.88 -2.30
C PHE A 78 -5.21 6.91 -1.32
N CYS A 79 -3.90 6.72 -1.40
CA CYS A 79 -3.16 5.86 -0.48
C CYS A 79 -3.28 6.33 0.98
N TYR A 80 -3.03 7.61 1.27
CA TYR A 80 -3.12 8.12 2.65
C TYR A 80 -4.55 8.19 3.19
N PHE A 81 -5.54 8.48 2.34
CA PHE A 81 -6.96 8.41 2.73
C PHE A 81 -7.36 7.00 3.18
N ASN A 82 -6.94 5.96 2.44
CA ASN A 82 -7.18 4.58 2.83
C ASN A 82 -6.42 4.20 4.12
N ILE A 83 -5.19 4.67 4.30
CA ILE A 83 -4.42 4.47 5.54
C ILE A 83 -5.17 5.08 6.73
N VAL A 84 -5.56 6.36 6.66
CA VAL A 84 -6.28 7.06 7.75
C VAL A 84 -7.61 6.36 8.07
N MET A 85 -8.40 5.98 7.07
CA MET A 85 -9.66 5.25 7.28
C MET A 85 -9.44 3.87 7.89
N SER A 86 -8.30 3.22 7.63
CA SER A 86 -7.97 1.90 8.18
C SER A 86 -7.57 1.92 9.66
N VAL A 87 -7.14 3.05 10.22
CA VAL A 87 -6.66 3.16 11.62
C VAL A 87 -7.70 2.63 12.62
N SER A 88 -8.96 3.05 12.48
CA SER A 88 -10.05 2.62 13.39
C SER A 88 -10.39 1.12 13.29
N ASN A 89 -9.92 0.42 12.26
CA ASN A 89 -10.04 -1.03 12.15
C ASN A 89 -8.78 -1.72 12.69
N HIS A 90 -7.59 -1.15 12.42
CA HIS A 90 -6.34 -1.61 13.01
C HIS A 90 -6.38 -1.59 14.54
N GLU A 91 -6.92 -0.54 15.18
CA GLU A 91 -7.13 -0.48 16.64
C GLU A 91 -7.99 -1.63 17.16
N LYS A 92 -9.09 -1.97 16.46
CA LYS A 92 -9.99 -3.08 16.82
C LYS A 92 -9.31 -4.44 16.61
N GLU A 93 -8.51 -4.58 15.55
CA GLU A 93 -7.74 -5.79 15.27
C GLU A 93 -6.63 -6.00 16.30
N MET A 94 -5.90 -4.95 16.70
CA MET A 94 -4.94 -4.98 17.83
C MET A 94 -5.63 -5.37 19.14
N ALA A 95 -6.77 -4.76 19.47
CA ALA A 95 -7.55 -5.11 20.66
C ALA A 95 -8.14 -6.55 20.63
N ALA A 96 -8.29 -7.14 19.45
CA ALA A 96 -8.67 -8.55 19.29
C ALA A 96 -7.47 -9.50 19.36
N MET A 97 -6.29 -9.09 18.87
CA MET A 97 -5.03 -9.83 18.99
C MET A 97 -4.51 -9.84 20.44
N ALA A 98 -4.72 -8.77 21.19
CA ALA A 98 -4.41 -8.68 22.63
C ALA A 98 -5.16 -9.71 23.52
N LYS A 99 -6.17 -10.40 22.97
CA LYS A 99 -6.91 -11.49 23.62
C LYS A 99 -6.49 -12.89 23.14
N ARG A 100 -5.42 -12.97 22.34
CA ARG A 100 -4.99 -14.18 21.60
C ARG A 100 -3.47 -14.38 21.54
N LEU A 101 -2.69 -13.33 21.75
CA LEU A 101 -1.23 -13.33 21.73
C LEU A 101 -0.68 -13.10 23.14
N ASN A 102 0.45 -13.74 23.45
CA ASN A 102 1.23 -13.49 24.67
C ASN A 102 1.82 -12.06 24.64
N ALA A 103 2.28 -11.55 25.79
CA ALA A 103 2.69 -10.15 25.91
C ALA A 103 3.84 -9.76 24.95
N LYS A 104 4.80 -10.67 24.74
CA LYS A 104 5.93 -10.48 23.79
C LYS A 104 5.48 -10.37 22.33
N GLU A 105 4.63 -11.29 21.88
CA GLU A 105 4.07 -11.30 20.51
C GLU A 105 3.22 -10.04 20.25
N LEU A 106 2.43 -9.61 21.24
CA LEU A 106 1.64 -8.38 21.15
C LEU A 106 2.54 -7.13 21.09
N ARG A 107 3.57 -7.02 21.94
CA ARG A 107 4.55 -5.92 21.90
C ARG A 107 5.21 -5.82 20.53
N LYS A 108 5.69 -6.95 19.98
CA LYS A 108 6.29 -7.02 18.64
C LYS A 108 5.33 -6.53 17.54
N ALA A 109 4.07 -6.99 17.56
CA ALA A 109 3.07 -6.57 16.58
C ALA A 109 2.76 -5.05 16.66
N GLN A 110 2.63 -4.51 17.87
CA GLN A 110 2.40 -3.08 18.10
C GLN A 110 3.63 -2.22 17.72
N ALA A 111 4.84 -2.69 18.00
CA ALA A 111 6.08 -2.03 17.63
C ALA A 111 6.23 -1.95 16.10
N GLY A 112 6.00 -3.06 15.38
CA GLY A 112 6.02 -3.09 13.92
C GLY A 112 4.99 -2.13 13.28
N ALA A 113 3.76 -2.12 13.79
CA ALA A 113 2.75 -1.16 13.34
C ALA A 113 3.14 0.30 13.63
N SER A 114 3.79 0.56 14.76
CA SER A 114 4.29 1.89 15.14
C SER A 114 5.43 2.34 14.25
N ALA A 115 6.35 1.44 13.87
CA ALA A 115 7.43 1.69 12.93
C ALA A 115 6.91 1.95 11.50
N GLU A 116 5.99 1.13 10.96
CA GLU A 116 5.36 1.38 9.66
C GLU A 116 4.60 2.73 9.65
N MET A 117 3.90 3.07 10.74
CA MET A 117 3.24 4.38 10.92
C MET A 117 4.24 5.55 11.04
N LYS A 118 5.41 5.34 11.65
CA LYS A 118 6.52 6.32 11.71
C LYS A 118 7.01 6.63 10.28
N LEU A 119 7.27 5.60 9.47
CA LEU A 119 7.66 5.74 8.06
C LEU A 119 6.55 6.39 7.20
N ALA A 120 5.28 6.06 7.44
CA ALA A 120 4.16 6.69 6.74
C ALA A 120 4.06 8.20 7.04
N LYS A 121 4.27 8.61 8.30
CA LYS A 121 4.30 10.04 8.69
C LYS A 121 5.45 10.80 8.01
N ILE A 122 6.66 10.25 7.99
CA ILE A 122 7.80 10.81 7.25
C ILE A 122 7.45 10.96 5.76
N SER A 123 6.80 9.95 5.19
CA SER A 123 6.36 9.94 3.79
C SER A 123 5.27 10.97 3.48
N ILE A 124 4.47 11.40 4.47
CA ILE A 124 3.57 12.56 4.34
C ILE A 124 4.38 13.86 4.34
N VAL A 125 5.36 14.02 5.24
CA VAL A 125 6.17 15.24 5.37
C VAL A 125 6.94 15.55 4.07
N ILE A 126 7.60 14.56 3.45
CA ILE A 126 8.31 14.77 2.17
C ILE A 126 7.36 15.14 1.02
N VAL A 127 6.14 14.59 0.99
CA VAL A 127 5.11 14.96 0.00
C VAL A 127 4.62 16.39 0.23
N THR A 128 4.32 16.75 1.48
CA THR A 128 3.88 18.11 1.85
C THR A 128 4.98 19.12 1.53
N GLN A 129 6.24 18.82 1.81
CA GLN A 129 7.38 19.65 1.42
C GLN A 129 7.43 19.85 -0.10
N PHE A 130 7.39 18.77 -0.89
CA PHE A 130 7.42 18.84 -2.35
C PHE A 130 6.27 19.71 -2.89
N LEU A 131 5.06 19.51 -2.39
CA LEU A 131 3.89 20.31 -2.80
C LEU A 131 4.04 21.79 -2.43
N LEU A 132 4.50 22.11 -1.22
CA LEU A 132 4.71 23.50 -0.80
C LEU A 132 5.83 24.19 -1.60
N SER A 133 6.87 23.45 -2.00
CA SER A 133 7.97 24.00 -2.82
C SER A 133 7.60 24.20 -4.30
N TRP A 134 6.85 23.26 -4.90
CA TRP A 134 6.51 23.33 -6.34
C TRP A 134 5.24 24.10 -6.67
N SER A 135 4.23 24.09 -5.79
CA SER A 135 2.93 24.75 -6.09
C SER A 135 3.04 26.26 -6.37
N PRO A 136 3.85 27.07 -5.67
CA PRO A 136 3.99 28.49 -5.97
C PRO A 136 4.49 28.75 -7.40
N TYR A 137 5.47 27.97 -7.86
CA TYR A 137 6.00 28.07 -9.23
C TYR A 137 5.00 27.55 -10.26
N ALA A 138 4.31 26.44 -9.96
CA ALA A 138 3.26 25.89 -10.81
C ALA A 138 2.08 26.88 -11.00
N ILE A 139 1.69 27.61 -9.96
CA ILE A 139 0.66 28.66 -10.06
C ILE A 139 1.13 29.79 -10.98
N VAL A 140 2.39 30.23 -10.88
CA VAL A 140 2.94 31.29 -11.74
C VAL A 140 3.00 30.87 -13.22
N ALA A 141 3.42 29.64 -13.52
CA ALA A 141 3.42 29.12 -14.88
C ALA A 141 1.99 28.94 -15.46
N LEU A 142 0.98 28.60 -14.63
CA LEU A 142 -0.42 28.61 -15.07
C LEU A 142 -0.95 30.04 -15.31
N LEU A 143 -0.59 31.01 -14.47
CA LEU A 143 -0.92 32.43 -14.70
C LEU A 143 -0.29 32.94 -16.00
N ALA A 144 0.96 32.57 -16.29
CA ALA A 144 1.63 32.90 -17.54
C ALA A 144 0.93 32.32 -18.78
N GLN A 145 0.40 31.09 -18.69
CA GLN A 145 -0.18 30.40 -19.86
C GLN A 145 -1.69 30.63 -20.07
N PHE A 146 -2.42 30.97 -19.01
CA PHE A 146 -3.89 31.08 -19.01
C PHE A 146 -4.44 32.39 -18.40
N GLY A 147 -3.67 33.08 -17.57
CA GLY A 147 -4.07 34.30 -16.86
C GLY A 147 -3.48 35.59 -17.45
N PRO A 148 -3.34 36.65 -16.64
CA PRO A 148 -2.64 37.89 -17.00
C PRO A 148 -1.12 37.68 -17.00
N LEU A 149 -0.46 37.87 -18.14
CA LEU A 149 0.99 37.68 -18.28
C LEU A 149 1.78 38.80 -17.58
N GLU A 150 1.18 39.99 -17.47
CA GLU A 150 1.74 41.17 -16.81
C GLU A 150 2.01 40.98 -15.30
N TRP A 151 1.43 39.96 -14.67
CA TRP A 151 1.74 39.59 -13.28
C TRP A 151 3.05 38.78 -13.17
N VAL A 152 3.51 38.18 -14.27
CA VAL A 152 4.66 37.28 -14.33
C VAL A 152 5.94 38.07 -14.59
N THR A 153 6.25 38.96 -13.64
CA THR A 153 7.50 39.72 -13.62
C THR A 153 8.73 38.82 -13.38
N PRO A 154 9.96 39.25 -13.70
CA PRO A 154 11.17 38.44 -13.51
C PRO A 154 11.32 37.85 -12.09
N TYR A 155 11.01 38.62 -11.04
CA TYR A 155 11.05 38.13 -9.66
C TYR A 155 9.83 37.28 -9.26
N ALA A 156 8.66 37.53 -9.86
CA ALA A 156 7.48 36.69 -9.65
C ALA A 156 7.68 35.27 -10.21
N ALA A 157 8.48 35.11 -11.27
CA ALA A 157 8.95 33.79 -11.73
C ALA A 157 10.16 33.27 -10.92
N GLN A 158 11.19 34.12 -10.72
CA GLN A 158 12.47 33.67 -10.18
C GLN A 158 12.38 33.21 -8.71
N LEU A 159 11.66 33.93 -7.84
CA LEU A 159 11.61 33.57 -6.41
C LEU A 159 10.89 32.23 -6.17
N PRO A 160 9.70 31.96 -6.75
CA PRO A 160 9.07 30.64 -6.68
C PRO A 160 9.93 29.52 -7.28
N VAL A 161 10.60 29.73 -8.42
CA VAL A 161 11.37 28.64 -9.03
C VAL A 161 12.65 28.31 -8.26
N MET A 162 13.27 29.27 -7.57
CA MET A 162 14.37 28.97 -6.65
C MET A 162 13.90 28.10 -5.47
N PHE A 163 12.68 28.35 -4.95
CA PHE A 163 12.09 27.51 -3.89
C PHE A 163 11.70 26.11 -4.40
N ALA A 164 11.20 26.00 -5.63
CA ALA A 164 10.94 24.72 -6.29
C ALA A 164 12.23 23.91 -6.52
N LYS A 165 13.30 24.52 -7.03
CA LYS A 165 14.61 23.89 -7.23
C LYS A 165 15.26 23.48 -5.89
N ALA A 166 15.06 24.26 -4.82
CA ALA A 166 15.48 23.90 -3.47
C ALA A 166 14.74 22.66 -2.89
N SER A 167 13.60 22.23 -3.48
CA SER A 167 12.88 21.04 -3.02
C SER A 167 13.75 19.78 -2.97
N ALA A 168 14.76 19.66 -3.83
CA ALA A 168 15.58 18.46 -3.95
C ALA A 168 16.48 18.20 -2.71
N ILE A 169 16.82 19.23 -1.94
CA ILE A 169 17.74 19.10 -0.79
C ILE A 169 17.05 18.82 0.55
N HIS A 170 15.71 18.92 0.63
CA HIS A 170 15.01 18.77 1.90
C HIS A 170 14.88 17.31 2.36
N ASN A 171 14.74 16.34 1.45
CA ASN A 171 14.51 14.94 1.81
C ASN A 171 15.63 14.34 2.71
N PRO A 172 16.93 14.50 2.42
CA PRO A 172 17.99 14.06 3.33
C PRO A 172 17.92 14.69 4.73
N MET A 173 17.58 15.99 4.82
CA MET A 173 17.44 16.70 6.10
C MET A 173 16.21 16.24 6.89
N ILE A 174 15.11 15.92 6.21
CA ILE A 174 13.92 15.32 6.83
C ILE A 174 14.27 13.96 7.42
N TYR A 175 14.97 13.09 6.65
CA TYR A 175 15.38 11.79 7.16
C TYR A 175 16.37 11.89 8.33
N SER A 176 17.35 12.80 8.28
CA SER A 176 18.36 12.95 9.36
C SER A 176 17.79 13.47 10.69
N VAL A 177 16.54 13.96 10.73
CA VAL A 177 15.85 14.37 11.97
C VAL A 177 14.64 13.50 12.34
N SER A 178 14.26 12.51 11.52
CA SER A 178 13.01 11.74 11.74
C SER A 178 13.07 10.23 11.48
N HIS A 179 14.06 9.72 10.75
CA HIS A 179 14.13 8.30 10.37
C HIS A 179 15.14 7.54 11.26
N PRO A 180 14.70 6.64 12.17
CA PRO A 180 15.58 6.07 13.20
C PRO A 180 16.79 5.30 12.66
N LYS A 181 16.56 4.25 11.84
CA LYS A 181 17.66 3.45 11.26
C LYS A 181 18.63 4.26 10.38
N PHE A 182 18.16 5.33 9.74
CA PHE A 182 19.01 6.23 8.97
C PHE A 182 19.85 7.14 9.88
N ARG A 183 19.30 7.59 11.01
CA ARG A 183 20.02 8.34 12.04
C ARG A 183 21.06 7.47 12.76
N GLU A 184 20.72 6.23 13.08
CA GLU A 184 21.66 5.19 13.57
C GLU A 184 22.80 4.95 12.58
N ALA A 185 22.49 4.82 11.28
CA ALA A 185 23.52 4.70 10.25
C ALA A 185 24.42 5.95 10.16
N ILE A 186 23.87 7.17 10.31
CA ILE A 186 24.66 8.40 10.33
C ILE A 186 25.51 8.50 11.61
N SER A 187 24.99 8.18 12.81
CA SER A 187 25.81 8.21 14.04
C SER A 187 26.99 7.26 13.96
N ASN A 188 26.83 6.13 13.27
CA ASN A 188 27.85 5.11 13.13
C ASN A 188 28.83 5.36 11.96
N THR A 189 28.63 6.39 11.13
CA THR A 189 29.49 6.68 9.95
C THR A 189 29.92 8.14 9.82
N PHE A 190 29.00 9.09 10.03
CA PHE A 190 29.22 10.53 9.92
C PHE A 190 28.57 11.30 11.08
N PRO A 191 28.90 10.99 12.36
CA PRO A 191 28.19 11.51 13.54
C PRO A 191 28.18 13.04 13.65
N TRP A 192 29.15 13.74 13.04
CA TRP A 192 29.23 15.19 12.99
C TRP A 192 27.99 15.85 12.33
N ILE A 193 27.27 15.13 11.46
CA ILE A 193 26.02 15.57 10.82
C ILE A 193 24.88 15.69 11.85
N LEU A 194 24.90 14.90 12.92
CA LEU A 194 23.86 14.87 13.96
C LEU A 194 24.18 15.75 15.18
N THR A 195 25.15 16.66 15.08
CA THR A 195 25.59 17.52 16.21
C THR A 195 24.48 18.36 16.84
N CYS A 196 23.48 18.80 16.06
CA CYS A 196 22.30 19.51 16.57
C CYS A 196 21.08 18.60 16.82
N CYS A 197 21.19 17.31 16.51
CA CYS A 197 20.10 16.34 16.50
C CYS A 197 20.61 14.96 16.91
N THR A 198 21.30 14.86 18.06
CA THR A 198 21.97 13.64 18.53
C THR A 198 21.05 12.41 18.46
N PHE A 199 21.62 11.25 18.12
CA PHE A 199 20.90 9.98 18.11
C PHE A 199 20.80 9.37 19.52
N ASP A 200 19.61 8.92 19.93
CA ASP A 200 19.39 8.05 21.09
C ASP A 200 18.97 6.66 20.57
N GLU A 201 19.56 5.57 21.11
CA GLU A 201 19.19 4.20 20.72
C GLU A 201 17.70 3.89 20.92
N LYS A 202 17.00 4.59 21.82
CA LYS A 202 15.55 4.46 22.00
C LYS A 202 14.75 4.80 20.75
N GLU A 203 15.29 5.61 19.84
CA GLU A 203 14.60 5.93 18.58
C GLU A 203 14.33 4.68 17.74
N THR A 204 15.22 3.68 17.86
CA THR A 204 15.13 2.38 17.20
C THR A 204 14.54 1.28 18.09
N GLU A 205 13.99 1.57 19.28
CA GLU A 205 13.36 0.54 20.13
C GLU A 205 12.19 -0.15 19.42
N ASP A 206 11.25 0.63 18.85
CA ASP A 206 10.13 0.09 18.03
C ASP A 206 10.65 -0.78 16.86
N ASP A 207 11.72 -0.30 16.22
CA ASP A 207 12.32 -0.87 15.02
C ASP A 207 13.05 -2.20 15.33
N ARG A 208 13.69 -2.30 16.50
CA ARG A 208 14.39 -3.50 17.00
C ARG A 208 13.38 -4.53 17.53
N ASP A 209 12.36 -4.10 18.27
CA ASP A 209 11.27 -4.96 18.74
C ASP A 209 10.49 -5.60 17.60
N ALA A 210 10.23 -4.84 16.53
CA ALA A 210 9.52 -5.32 15.34
C ALA A 210 10.27 -6.46 14.62
N GLU A 211 11.60 -6.47 14.68
CA GLU A 211 12.46 -7.45 13.99
C GLU A 211 12.88 -8.62 14.88
N ALA A 212 12.86 -8.47 16.21
CA ALA A 212 13.32 -9.49 17.17
C ALA A 212 12.68 -10.87 16.95
N GLU A 213 13.49 -11.91 16.78
CA GLU A 213 13.01 -13.30 16.73
C GLU A 213 12.51 -13.74 18.12
N ILE A 214 11.31 -14.32 18.17
CA ILE A 214 10.72 -14.84 19.40
C ILE A 214 11.00 -16.36 19.45
N PRO A 215 11.78 -16.86 20.44
CA PRO A 215 12.13 -18.28 20.48
C PRO A 215 10.89 -19.17 20.64
N ALA A 216 10.85 -20.27 19.89
CA ALA A 216 9.71 -21.21 19.89
C ALA A 216 9.40 -21.80 21.28
N SER A 217 10.37 -21.84 22.20
CA SER A 217 10.15 -22.21 23.60
C SER A 217 9.25 -21.23 24.37
N GLU A 218 9.39 -19.93 24.11
CA GLU A 218 8.69 -18.86 24.84
C GLU A 218 7.26 -18.64 24.32
N GLN A 219 6.98 -18.96 23.06
CA GLN A 219 5.63 -18.87 22.48
C GLN A 219 4.61 -19.73 23.26
N THR A 220 5.06 -20.82 23.87
CA THR A 220 4.23 -21.72 24.70
C THR A 220 3.93 -21.23 26.11
N GLN A 221 4.59 -20.18 26.61
CA GLN A 221 4.83 -20.05 28.06
C GLN A 221 3.96 -19.03 28.82
N GLU A 222 3.07 -18.28 28.14
CA GLU A 222 2.25 -17.22 28.75
C GLU A 222 0.71 -17.32 28.55
N THR A 223 0.17 -18.43 28.02
CA THR A 223 -1.22 -18.77 28.38
C THR A 223 -1.23 -19.32 29.79
N SER A 224 -1.79 -18.60 30.77
CA SER A 224 -1.89 -19.14 32.12
C SER A 224 -2.72 -20.44 32.11
N PRO A 225 -2.43 -21.43 32.97
CA PRO A 225 -3.21 -22.67 33.04
C PRO A 225 -4.71 -22.40 33.28
N THR A 226 -5.01 -21.32 34.01
CA THR A 226 -6.35 -20.77 34.25
C THR A 226 -7.03 -20.26 32.97
N ASP A 227 -6.36 -19.47 32.13
CA ASP A 227 -6.97 -18.96 30.88
C ASP A 227 -7.20 -20.08 29.87
N ALA A 228 -6.24 -20.99 29.73
CA ALA A 228 -6.36 -22.16 28.87
C ALA A 228 -7.50 -23.09 29.32
N ALA A 229 -7.70 -23.25 30.64
CA ALA A 229 -8.84 -23.98 31.20
C ALA A 229 -10.16 -23.25 30.94
N GLN A 230 -10.26 -21.95 31.24
CA GLN A 230 -11.48 -21.15 31.04
C GLN A 230 -11.91 -21.10 29.57
N VAL A 231 -10.98 -20.93 28.64
CA VAL A 231 -11.27 -20.97 27.19
C VAL A 231 -11.77 -22.36 26.77
N LYS A 232 -11.18 -23.44 27.31
CA LYS A 232 -11.61 -24.82 27.03
C LYS A 232 -13.00 -25.13 27.63
N GLU A 233 -13.29 -24.65 28.83
CA GLU A 233 -14.63 -24.73 29.43
C GLU A 233 -15.65 -23.92 28.63
N MET A 234 -15.31 -22.69 28.20
CA MET A 234 -16.19 -21.86 27.38
C MET A 234 -16.51 -22.53 26.04
N MET A 235 -15.53 -23.14 25.36
CA MET A 235 -15.80 -23.92 24.14
C MET A 235 -16.68 -25.15 24.42
N ALA A 236 -16.42 -25.89 25.50
CA ALA A 236 -17.23 -27.05 25.88
C ALA A 236 -18.67 -26.65 26.27
N MET A 237 -18.86 -25.50 26.91
CA MET A 237 -20.17 -24.92 27.21
C MET A 237 -20.89 -24.49 25.93
N MET A 238 -20.18 -23.88 24.97
CA MET A 238 -20.74 -23.49 23.68
C MET A 238 -21.17 -24.70 22.85
N GLN A 239 -20.37 -25.78 22.84
CA GLN A 239 -20.74 -27.07 22.22
C GLN A 239 -21.95 -27.71 22.92
N LYS A 240 -22.02 -27.70 24.25
CA LYS A 240 -23.21 -28.19 24.99
C LYS A 240 -24.46 -27.36 24.68
N MET A 241 -24.33 -26.04 24.55
CA MET A 241 -25.43 -25.14 24.19
C MET A 241 -25.93 -25.43 22.75
N GLN A 242 -25.01 -25.63 21.80
CA GLN A 242 -25.35 -26.04 20.43
C GLN A 242 -26.02 -27.43 20.38
N ALA A 243 -25.54 -28.40 21.17
CA ALA A 243 -26.16 -29.71 21.29
C ALA A 243 -27.59 -29.65 21.89
N GLN A 244 -27.81 -28.78 22.89
CA GLN A 244 -29.14 -28.52 23.45
C GLN A 244 -30.08 -27.83 22.45
N GLN A 245 -29.58 -26.88 21.65
CA GLN A 245 -30.36 -26.26 20.57
C GLN A 245 -30.73 -27.28 19.47
N ALA A 246 -29.81 -28.17 19.09
CA ALA A 246 -30.08 -29.26 18.16
C ALA A 246 -31.15 -30.24 18.70
N GLN A 247 -31.13 -30.54 20.01
CA GLN A 247 -32.17 -31.35 20.66
C GLN A 247 -33.52 -30.64 20.74
N GLN A 248 -33.56 -29.31 20.94
CA GLN A 248 -34.82 -28.55 20.91
C GLN A 248 -35.43 -28.45 19.50
N GLN A 249 -34.62 -28.37 18.44
CA GLN A 249 -35.13 -28.40 17.06
C GLN A 249 -35.72 -29.76 16.65
N ALA A 250 -35.35 -30.85 17.31
CA ALA A 250 -35.94 -32.18 17.08
C ALA A 250 -37.35 -32.35 17.69
N ALA A 251 -37.86 -31.38 18.46
CA ALA A 251 -39.10 -31.51 19.23
C ALA A 251 -40.36 -30.90 18.56
N TYR A 252 -40.22 -30.25 17.39
CA TYR A 252 -41.36 -29.69 16.64
C TYR A 252 -41.65 -30.49 15.36
N PRO A 253 -42.88 -31.01 15.16
CA PRO A 253 -43.25 -31.70 13.93
C PRO A 253 -43.45 -30.70 12.76
N PRO A 254 -43.22 -31.10 11.50
CA PRO A 254 -43.42 -30.22 10.34
C PRO A 254 -44.90 -29.80 10.17
N GLN A 255 -45.13 -28.50 10.03
CA GLN A 255 -46.42 -27.95 9.60
C GLN A 255 -46.67 -28.26 8.12
N GLY A 256 -47.81 -28.89 7.81
CA GLY A 256 -48.22 -29.20 6.45
C GLY A 256 -49.08 -28.11 5.82
N TYR A 257 -49.04 -27.99 4.48
CA TYR A 257 -49.97 -27.17 3.70
C TYR A 257 -51.04 -28.06 3.02
N PRO A 258 -52.28 -27.56 2.81
CA PRO A 258 -53.40 -28.35 2.31
C PRO A 258 -53.39 -28.55 0.79
N PRO A 259 -54.12 -29.56 0.27
CA PRO A 259 -54.15 -29.89 -1.15
C PRO A 259 -55.13 -29.01 -1.96
N GLN A 260 -54.75 -28.70 -3.20
CA GLN A 260 -55.62 -28.28 -4.29
C GLN A 260 -55.30 -29.16 -5.50
N GLY A 261 -56.33 -29.62 -6.23
CA GLY A 261 -56.22 -30.74 -7.17
C GLY A 261 -56.47 -30.39 -8.64
N TYR A 262 -55.89 -31.18 -9.54
CA TYR A 262 -56.21 -31.25 -10.97
C TYR A 262 -56.23 -32.73 -11.44
N PRO A 263 -56.89 -33.06 -12.58
CA PRO A 263 -57.32 -34.43 -12.90
C PRO A 263 -56.24 -35.32 -13.56
N PRO A 264 -56.46 -36.66 -13.64
CA PRO A 264 -55.52 -37.64 -14.20
C PRO A 264 -55.34 -37.55 -15.75
N PRO A 265 -54.29 -38.19 -16.31
CA PRO A 265 -53.73 -37.83 -17.61
C PRO A 265 -54.19 -38.69 -18.81
N PRO A 266 -53.98 -38.21 -20.06
CA PRO A 266 -53.99 -39.03 -21.27
C PRO A 266 -52.75 -39.98 -21.36
N GLN A 267 -52.91 -41.07 -22.12
CA GLN A 267 -51.88 -42.12 -22.31
C GLN A 267 -50.91 -41.79 -23.47
N GLY A 268 -49.67 -42.31 -23.47
CA GLY A 268 -48.75 -42.01 -24.58
C GLY A 268 -47.33 -42.62 -24.63
N TYR A 269 -47.19 -43.96 -24.57
CA TYR A 269 -46.01 -44.73 -25.07
C TYR A 269 -44.62 -44.52 -24.38
N PRO A 270 -43.62 -45.43 -24.58
CA PRO A 270 -42.68 -45.79 -23.50
C PRO A 270 -41.16 -45.71 -23.92
N PRO A 271 -40.17 -46.50 -23.41
CA PRO A 271 -39.03 -45.87 -22.73
C PRO A 271 -37.61 -46.26 -23.20
N GLN A 272 -36.62 -45.38 -22.98
CA GLN A 272 -35.18 -45.70 -22.86
C GLN A 272 -34.52 -44.72 -21.87
N GLY A 273 -33.41 -45.04 -21.18
CA GLY A 273 -32.69 -46.31 -21.14
C GLY A 273 -31.24 -46.16 -20.66
N TYR A 274 -30.99 -46.26 -19.35
CA TYR A 274 -29.65 -46.53 -18.79
C TYR A 274 -29.36 -48.04 -18.88
N PRO A 275 -28.09 -48.48 -19.11
CA PRO A 275 -27.09 -48.59 -18.03
C PRO A 275 -25.62 -48.40 -18.54
N PRO A 276 -24.56 -48.85 -17.84
CA PRO A 276 -24.10 -48.37 -16.52
C PRO A 276 -22.60 -47.94 -16.53
N GLN A 277 -22.10 -47.50 -15.38
CA GLN A 277 -20.65 -47.38 -15.13
C GLN A 277 -20.02 -48.75 -14.78
N GLY A 278 -18.74 -48.95 -15.14
CA GLY A 278 -17.87 -49.91 -14.44
C GLY A 278 -16.81 -50.63 -15.28
N ALA A 279 -15.54 -50.22 -15.12
CA ALA A 279 -14.34 -51.09 -15.12
C ALA A 279 -13.04 -50.26 -14.95
N TYR A 280 -12.24 -50.56 -13.92
CA TYR A 280 -10.77 -50.36 -13.94
C TYR A 280 -10.12 -51.67 -14.45
N PRO A 281 -8.90 -51.62 -15.01
CA PRO A 281 -7.78 -52.28 -14.31
C PRO A 281 -6.46 -51.41 -14.38
N PRO A 282 -5.20 -51.89 -14.25
CA PRO A 282 -4.35 -51.43 -13.13
C PRO A 282 -2.91 -50.96 -13.49
N GLN A 283 -2.10 -50.75 -12.44
CA GLN A 283 -0.72 -50.22 -12.35
C GLN A 283 0.32 -50.54 -13.47
N GLY A 284 1.29 -49.62 -13.63
CA GLY A 284 2.63 -49.91 -14.16
C GLY A 284 3.60 -48.71 -14.13
N TYR A 285 4.77 -48.83 -13.50
CA TYR A 285 5.90 -47.88 -13.41
C TYR A 285 7.18 -48.70 -13.06
N PRO A 286 8.44 -48.29 -13.36
CA PRO A 286 8.95 -47.33 -14.36
C PRO A 286 9.98 -48.10 -15.27
N PRO A 287 11.31 -47.83 -15.46
CA PRO A 287 12.21 -46.69 -15.19
C PRO A 287 12.77 -45.98 -16.47
N PRO A 288 14.08 -45.98 -16.88
CA PRO A 288 14.71 -44.66 -17.15
C PRO A 288 15.59 -44.51 -18.42
N GLN A 289 16.13 -43.28 -18.58
CA GLN A 289 17.29 -42.79 -19.38
C GLN A 289 16.98 -41.99 -20.66
N GLY A 290 17.76 -40.91 -20.88
CA GLY A 290 17.80 -40.15 -22.15
C GLY A 290 17.83 -38.62 -22.00
N ALA A 291 19.03 -38.01 -21.92
CA ALA A 291 19.27 -36.56 -22.08
C ALA A 291 20.77 -36.27 -22.26
N PRO A 292 21.18 -35.12 -22.84
CA PRO A 292 20.55 -34.30 -23.89
C PRO A 292 21.40 -34.38 -25.20
N PRO A 293 21.46 -33.37 -26.09
CA PRO A 293 22.37 -32.23 -25.84
C PRO A 293 21.78 -30.85 -26.22
N GLN A 294 22.63 -29.82 -26.11
CA GLN A 294 22.32 -28.40 -26.32
C GLN A 294 22.39 -27.97 -27.80
N ALA A 295 21.74 -26.83 -28.09
CA ALA A 295 22.06 -25.90 -29.17
C ALA A 295 21.79 -24.47 -28.65
#